data_AF-A0A8H3HQP4-F1
#
_entry.id   AF-A0A8H3HQP4-F1
#
_cell.length_a   1.000
_cell.length_b   1.000
_cell.length_c   1.000
_cell.angle_alpha   90.00
_cell.angle_beta   90.00
_cell.angle_gamma   90.00
#
_symmetry.space_group_name_H-M   'P 1'
#
loop_
_entity.id
_entity.type
_entity.pdbx_description
1 polymer ?
#
loop_
_entity_poly.entity_id
_entity_poly.type
_entity_poly.pdbx_seq_one_letter_code
_entity_poly.pdbx_strand_id
1 'polypeptide(L)'
;MAGFSGHAVIPSLARDMAEPERFDSMINWAFFVATLIYGIVGAGGYFMFGRDVSDEISVDLMKIPEYNQTLNKIAVWMLVISPLTKFALCTRPLNVTIEIMLGIDQCHVPSLSIEQPPSPSRKQQVHIDIIPSHHAREQRNKILRAVERISLALAVVTVAILFPEFGVVMAFLGAFSAFMLCVIGPICAKAALNKKLEVLDASLLVIAIAMAGAGTWVAFTTGTGA
;
A
#
# COMPACT_ATOMS: atom_id res chain seq x y z
N MET A 1 9.29 -3.86 9.57
CA MET A 1 9.81 -3.30 8.30
C MET A 1 8.72 -2.74 7.38
N ALA A 2 7.53 -3.35 7.29
CA ALA A 2 6.43 -2.87 6.43
C ALA A 2 6.04 -1.39 6.63
N GLY A 3 6.15 -0.85 7.86
CA GLY A 3 5.79 0.54 8.17
C GLY A 3 6.64 1.63 7.50
N PHE A 4 7.78 1.28 6.89
CA PHE A 4 8.65 2.22 6.18
C PHE A 4 8.54 2.12 4.66
N SER A 5 7.68 1.25 4.13
CA SER A 5 7.49 1.00 2.70
C SER A 5 6.59 2.06 2.04
N GLY A 6 6.97 3.34 2.16
CA GLY A 6 6.28 4.50 1.57
C GLY A 6 6.88 4.96 0.22
N HIS A 7 7.83 4.22 -0.34
CA HIS A 7 8.62 4.68 -1.48
C HIS A 7 7.79 4.93 -2.75
N ALA A 8 6.66 4.23 -2.92
CA ALA A 8 5.77 4.43 -4.06
C ALA A 8 5.06 5.80 -4.05
N VAL A 9 4.88 6.41 -2.87
CA VAL A 9 4.19 7.70 -2.73
C VAL A 9 5.16 8.89 -2.63
N ILE A 10 6.46 8.63 -2.52
CA ILE A 10 7.51 9.66 -2.46
C ILE A 10 7.44 10.64 -3.64
N PRO A 11 7.32 10.20 -4.92
CA PRO A 11 7.29 11.12 -6.05
C PRO A 11 6.06 12.03 -6.05
N SER A 12 4.88 11.50 -5.72
CA SER A 12 3.66 12.30 -5.57
C SER A 12 3.77 13.27 -4.40
N LEU A 13 4.31 12.83 -3.27
CA LEU A 13 4.49 13.68 -2.08
C LEU A 13 5.44 14.84 -2.35
N ALA A 14 6.56 14.58 -3.03
CA ALA A 14 7.52 15.61 -3.43
C ALA A 14 6.88 16.63 -4.39
N ARG A 15 6.02 16.17 -5.30
CA ARG A 15 5.30 17.03 -6.26
C ARG A 15 4.23 17.89 -5.58
N ASP A 16 3.58 17.37 -4.54
CA ASP A 16 2.49 18.07 -3.83
C ASP A 16 3.00 19.05 -2.75
N MET A 17 4.31 19.08 -2.48
CA MET A 17 4.90 19.95 -1.47
C MET A 17 5.10 21.38 -1.99
N ALA A 18 4.81 22.38 -1.17
CA ALA A 18 4.93 23.79 -1.54
C ALA A 18 6.37 24.23 -1.90
N GLU A 19 7.38 23.67 -1.21
CA GLU A 19 8.81 23.92 -1.45
C GLU A 19 9.57 22.61 -1.69
N PRO A 20 9.56 22.03 -2.91
CA PRO A 20 10.15 20.72 -3.23
C PRO A 20 11.63 20.55 -2.82
N GLU A 21 12.40 21.65 -2.78
CA GLU A 21 13.82 21.65 -2.39
C GLU A 21 14.07 21.17 -0.94
N ARG A 22 13.06 21.27 -0.07
CA ARG A 22 13.15 20.82 1.34
C ARG A 22 12.74 19.37 1.55
N PHE A 23 12.46 18.62 0.49
CA PHE A 23 11.88 17.27 0.57
C PHE A 23 12.74 16.33 1.41
N ASP A 24 14.04 16.34 1.19
CA ASP A 24 14.99 15.48 1.90
C ASP A 24 15.02 15.76 3.42
N SER A 25 14.95 17.04 3.81
CA SER A 25 14.90 17.41 5.22
C SER A 25 13.58 17.00 5.87
N MET A 26 12.46 17.20 5.16
CA MET A 26 11.13 16.83 5.64
C MET A 26 11.03 15.31 5.85
N ILE A 27 11.45 14.52 4.87
CA ILE A 27 11.31 13.06 4.92
C ILE A 27 12.23 12.44 5.98
N ASN A 28 13.45 12.97 6.15
CA ASN A 28 14.36 12.53 7.21
C ASN A 28 13.76 12.77 8.61
N TRP A 29 13.19 13.96 8.84
CA TRP A 29 12.50 14.25 10.10
C TRP A 29 11.27 13.36 10.31
N ALA A 30 10.47 13.15 9.27
CA ALA A 30 9.30 12.28 9.34
C ALA A 30 9.68 10.84 9.74
N PHE A 31 10.69 10.27 9.09
CA PHE A 31 11.18 8.93 9.43
C PHE A 31 11.83 8.86 10.80
N PHE A 32 12.57 9.88 11.22
CA PHE A 32 13.16 9.94 12.56
C PHE A 32 12.07 9.93 13.64
N VAL A 33 11.07 10.81 13.52
CA VAL A 33 9.96 10.90 14.48
C VAL A 33 9.14 9.60 14.49
N ALA A 34 8.82 9.04 13.32
CA ALA A 34 8.09 7.78 13.22
C ALA A 34 8.86 6.62 13.90
N THR A 35 10.18 6.54 13.66
CA THR A 35 11.05 5.54 14.29
C THR A 35 11.05 5.69 15.80
N LEU A 36 11.15 6.92 16.31
CA LEU A 36 11.13 7.20 17.74
C LEU A 36 9.80 6.77 18.38
N ILE A 37 8.66 7.14 17.77
CA ILE A 37 7.33 6.77 18.27
C ILE A 37 7.16 5.25 18.29
N TYR A 38 7.49 4.56 17.19
CA TYR A 38 7.40 3.10 17.13
C TYR A 38 8.35 2.42 18.11
N GLY A 39 9.55 2.95 18.29
CA GLY A 39 10.51 2.46 19.27
C GLY A 39 10.00 2.59 20.71
N ILE A 40 9.44 3.74 21.07
CA ILE A 40 8.88 3.97 22.41
C ILE A 40 7.68 3.05 22.68
N VAL A 41 6.75 2.93 21.74
CA VAL A 41 5.58 2.05 21.89
C VAL A 41 6.00 0.58 22.00
N GLY A 42 6.93 0.13 21.16
CA GLY A 42 7.46 -1.23 21.19
C GLY A 42 8.21 -1.55 22.49
N ALA A 43 9.10 -0.64 22.92
CA ALA A 43 9.81 -0.78 24.20
C ALA A 43 8.83 -0.78 25.38
N GLY A 44 7.84 0.12 25.38
CA GLY A 44 6.80 0.18 26.40
C GLY A 44 6.00 -1.11 26.51
N GLY A 45 5.60 -1.70 25.38
CA GLY A 45 4.92 -3.00 25.37
C GLY A 45 5.76 -4.13 25.95
N TYR A 46 7.03 -4.20 25.56
CA TYR A 46 7.94 -5.20 26.10
C TYR A 46 8.21 -5.01 27.60
N PHE A 47 8.37 -3.77 28.08
CA PHE A 47 8.51 -3.52 29.52
C PHE A 47 7.25 -3.87 30.32
N MET A 48 6.08 -3.78 29.71
CA MET A 48 4.80 -3.99 30.38
C MET A 48 4.37 -5.47 30.41
N PHE A 49 4.58 -6.22 29.32
CA PHE A 49 4.13 -7.61 29.18
C PHE A 49 5.28 -8.62 29.11
N GLY A 50 6.53 -8.16 29.00
CA GLY A 50 7.70 -9.03 28.93
C GLY A 50 7.68 -9.93 27.68
N ARG A 51 7.90 -11.23 27.90
CA ARG A 51 7.92 -12.24 26.83
C ARG A 51 6.53 -12.69 26.37
N ASP A 52 5.49 -12.35 27.12
CA ASP A 52 4.10 -12.74 26.85
C ASP A 52 3.34 -11.66 26.05
N VAL A 53 4.07 -10.73 25.42
CA VAL A 53 3.49 -9.68 24.57
C VAL A 53 2.94 -10.29 23.27
N SER A 54 1.66 -10.01 22.97
CA SER A 54 1.03 -10.40 21.72
C SER A 54 1.49 -9.49 20.58
N ASP A 55 1.21 -9.88 19.33
CA ASP A 55 1.49 -9.06 18.14
C ASP A 55 0.80 -7.68 18.19
N GLU A 56 -0.28 -7.57 18.96
CA GLU A 56 -1.06 -6.36 19.17
C GLU A 56 -1.10 -5.96 20.65
N ILE A 57 -0.18 -5.08 21.04
CA ILE A 57 -0.10 -4.52 22.41
C ILE A 57 -1.44 -3.95 22.92
N SER A 58 -2.24 -3.37 22.02
CA SER A 58 -3.54 -2.78 22.36
C SER A 58 -4.57 -3.81 22.83
N VAL A 59 -4.47 -5.06 22.36
CA VAL A 59 -5.33 -6.16 22.81
C VAL A 59 -4.93 -6.60 24.21
N ASP A 60 -3.62 -6.64 24.51
CA ASP A 60 -3.14 -7.01 25.83
C ASP A 60 -3.46 -5.94 26.88
N LEU A 61 -3.39 -4.66 26.51
CA LEU A 61 -3.77 -3.55 27.39
C LEU A 61 -5.24 -3.62 27.83
N MET A 62 -6.10 -4.22 27.02
CA MET A 62 -7.51 -4.43 27.37
C MET A 62 -7.72 -5.50 28.44
N LYS A 63 -6.86 -6.52 28.48
CA LYS A 63 -7.02 -7.67 29.40
C LYS A 63 -6.76 -7.28 30.86
N ILE A 64 -6.16 -6.11 31.11
CA ILE A 64 -5.84 -5.62 32.45
C ILE A 64 -7.11 -5.05 33.10
N PRO A 65 -7.64 -5.69 34.17
CA PRO A 65 -8.92 -5.32 34.77
C PRO A 65 -8.89 -3.98 35.53
N GLU A 66 -7.70 -3.48 35.86
CA GLU A 66 -7.48 -2.25 36.63
C GLU A 66 -7.72 -0.97 35.82
N TYR A 67 -7.77 -1.06 34.49
CA TYR A 67 -8.04 0.08 33.61
C TYR A 67 -9.53 0.34 33.37
N ASN A 68 -9.85 1.59 33.05
CA ASN A 68 -11.22 1.99 32.76
C ASN A 68 -11.74 1.30 31.48
N GLN A 69 -12.70 0.40 31.67
CA GLN A 69 -13.29 -0.43 30.62
C GLN A 69 -13.89 0.38 29.46
N THR A 70 -14.42 1.57 29.74
CA THR A 70 -14.96 2.46 28.71
C THR A 70 -13.87 2.97 27.77
N LEU A 71 -12.71 3.34 28.30
CA LEU A 71 -11.59 3.86 27.50
C LEU A 71 -10.97 2.75 26.64
N ASN A 72 -10.80 1.56 27.22
CA ASN A 72 -10.30 0.39 26.50
C ASN A 72 -11.22 -0.01 25.34
N LYS A 73 -12.54 0.04 25.55
CA LYS A 73 -13.53 -0.24 24.50
C LYS A 73 -13.44 0.79 23.37
N ILE A 74 -13.28 2.08 23.68
CA ILE A 74 -13.09 3.13 22.68
C ILE A 74 -11.79 2.91 21.89
N ALA A 75 -10.69 2.58 22.56
CA ALA A 75 -9.40 2.34 21.92
C ALA A 75 -9.45 1.19 20.90
N VAL A 76 -10.12 0.08 21.23
CA VAL A 76 -10.29 -1.03 20.28
C VAL A 76 -11.24 -0.69 19.14
N TRP A 77 -12.31 0.05 19.39
CA TRP A 77 -13.14 0.55 18.28
C TRP A 77 -12.37 1.45 17.32
N MET A 78 -11.46 2.29 17.82
CA MET A 78 -10.55 3.06 16.97
C MET A 78 -9.61 2.16 16.14
N LEU A 79 -9.09 1.08 16.74
CA LEU A 79 -8.31 0.09 16.01
C LEU A 79 -9.12 -0.58 14.90
N VAL A 80 -10.38 -0.94 15.13
CA VAL A 80 -11.25 -1.55 14.11
C VAL A 80 -11.58 -0.57 12.97
N ILE A 81 -11.77 0.72 13.30
CA ILE A 81 -12.09 1.76 12.31
C ILE A 81 -10.87 2.07 11.40
N SER A 82 -9.65 1.91 11.91
CA SER A 82 -8.44 2.29 11.18
C SER A 82 -8.20 1.48 9.89
N PRO A 83 -8.31 0.13 9.87
CA PRO A 83 -8.25 -0.66 8.64
C PRO A 83 -9.38 -0.35 7.66
N LEU A 84 -10.60 -0.09 8.14
CA LEU A 84 -11.76 0.20 7.26
C LEU A 84 -11.51 1.43 6.38
N THR A 85 -11.01 2.51 7.00
CA THR A 85 -10.67 3.74 6.28
C THR A 85 -9.46 3.55 5.36
N LYS A 86 -8.41 2.86 5.85
CA LYS A 86 -7.21 2.58 5.04
C LYS A 86 -7.52 1.70 3.84
N PHE A 87 -8.37 0.70 3.98
CA PHE A 87 -8.76 -0.20 2.90
C PHE A 87 -9.42 0.58 1.76
N ALA A 88 -10.37 1.46 2.07
CA ALA A 88 -11.02 2.31 1.06
C ALA A 88 -10.02 3.21 0.32
N LEU A 89 -9.07 3.79 1.04
CA LEU A 89 -8.04 4.67 0.47
C LEU A 89 -7.04 3.90 -0.40
N CYS A 90 -6.60 2.72 0.02
CA CYS A 90 -5.59 1.93 -0.70
C CYS A 90 -6.17 1.15 -1.90
N THR A 91 -7.44 0.75 -1.83
CA THR A 91 -8.10 -0.01 -2.90
C THR A 91 -8.29 0.83 -4.17
N ARG A 92 -8.48 2.15 -4.02
CA ARG A 92 -8.70 3.05 -5.15
C ARG A 92 -7.53 3.08 -6.16
N PRO A 93 -6.29 3.41 -5.77
CA PRO A 93 -5.16 3.39 -6.70
C PRO A 93 -4.84 1.97 -7.19
N LEU A 94 -5.12 0.94 -6.39
CA LEU A 94 -4.95 -0.45 -6.79
C LEU A 94 -5.88 -0.84 -7.93
N ASN A 95 -7.19 -0.53 -7.82
CA ASN A 95 -8.16 -0.78 -8.88
C ASN A 95 -7.77 -0.04 -10.17
N VAL A 96 -7.40 1.24 -10.07
CA VAL A 96 -6.95 2.02 -11.24
C VAL A 96 -5.75 1.35 -11.92
N THR A 97 -4.77 0.87 -11.15
CA THR A 97 -3.61 0.17 -11.70
C THR A 97 -4.01 -1.11 -12.43
N ILE A 98 -4.92 -1.90 -11.85
CA ILE A 98 -5.43 -3.15 -12.43
C ILE A 98 -6.25 -2.85 -13.69
N GLU A 99 -7.13 -1.85 -13.67
CA GLU A 99 -7.91 -1.38 -14.82
C GLU A 99 -7.00 -0.98 -16.01
N ILE A 100 -5.89 -0.31 -15.73
CA ILE A 100 -4.85 0.05 -16.72
C ILE A 100 -4.15 -1.21 -17.26
N MET A 101 -3.73 -2.14 -16.39
CA MET A 101 -3.04 -3.37 -16.81
C MET A 101 -3.92 -4.29 -17.66
N LEU A 102 -5.23 -4.36 -17.38
CA LEU A 102 -6.20 -5.09 -18.18
C LEU A 102 -6.59 -4.36 -19.48
N GLY A 103 -6.11 -3.12 -19.70
CA GLY A 103 -6.44 -2.32 -20.87
C GLY A 103 -7.92 -1.92 -20.93
N ILE A 104 -8.61 -1.90 -19.79
CA ILE A 104 -10.03 -1.52 -19.68
C ILE A 104 -10.17 0.00 -19.73
N ASP A 105 -9.09 0.73 -19.42
CA ASP A 105 -9.11 2.18 -19.37
C ASP A 105 -9.02 2.84 -20.75
N GLN A 106 -10.09 3.57 -21.09
CA GLN A 106 -10.07 4.63 -22.09
C GLN A 106 -9.77 5.94 -21.35
N CYS A 107 -8.55 6.43 -21.51
CA CYS A 107 -8.03 7.73 -21.08
C CYS A 107 -9.09 8.73 -20.55
N HIS A 108 -9.24 8.81 -19.22
CA HIS A 108 -9.65 10.03 -18.56
C HIS A 108 -8.50 10.43 -17.65
N VAL A 109 -7.46 11.05 -18.25
CA VAL A 109 -6.60 11.95 -17.48
C VAL A 109 -7.57 12.92 -16.81
N PRO A 110 -7.58 13.07 -15.47
CA PRO A 110 -8.23 14.21 -14.88
C PRO A 110 -7.55 15.41 -15.53
N SER A 111 -8.26 16.12 -16.41
CA SER A 111 -7.85 17.46 -16.76
C SER A 111 -7.76 18.20 -15.44
N LEU A 112 -6.54 18.41 -14.95
CA LEU A 112 -6.27 19.48 -14.00
C LEU A 112 -7.00 20.68 -14.59
N SER A 113 -8.06 21.10 -13.91
CA SER A 113 -8.90 22.23 -14.31
C SER A 113 -8.02 23.47 -14.24
N ILE A 114 -7.23 23.73 -15.29
CA ILE A 114 -6.71 25.06 -15.54
C ILE A 114 -7.94 25.83 -15.99
N GLU A 115 -8.50 26.57 -15.04
CA GLU A 115 -9.52 27.59 -15.27
C GLU A 115 -9.01 28.56 -16.34
N GLN A 116 -9.55 28.44 -17.56
CA GLN A 116 -9.33 29.39 -18.65
C GLN A 116 -10.61 30.22 -18.86
N PRO A 117 -10.52 31.56 -18.94
CA PRO A 117 -11.69 32.45 -18.96
C PRO A 117 -12.45 32.41 -20.30
N PRO A 118 -13.72 32.84 -20.33
CA PRO A 118 -14.62 32.59 -21.46
C PRO A 118 -14.34 33.56 -22.60
N SER A 119 -14.28 33.04 -23.84
CA SER A 119 -14.45 33.86 -25.05
C SER A 119 -15.17 33.06 -26.15
N PRO A 120 -15.96 33.73 -27.02
CA PRO A 120 -17.17 33.13 -27.58
C PRO A 120 -17.02 32.64 -29.03
N SER A 121 -17.88 31.68 -29.40
CA SER A 121 -18.39 31.40 -30.75
C SER A 121 -17.45 30.75 -31.79
N ARG A 122 -17.57 29.42 -31.96
CA ARG A 122 -17.46 28.79 -33.28
C ARG A 122 -18.38 27.55 -33.38
N LYS A 123 -19.46 27.70 -34.15
CA LYS A 123 -20.30 26.59 -34.64
C LYS A 123 -19.48 25.76 -35.63
N GLN A 124 -19.27 24.47 -35.37
CA GLN A 124 -18.89 23.48 -36.39
C GLN A 124 -19.16 22.06 -35.83
N GLN A 125 -20.36 21.53 -35.99
CA GLN A 125 -20.79 20.70 -37.13
C GLN A 125 -20.51 19.20 -36.90
N VAL A 126 -21.57 18.57 -36.41
CA VAL A 126 -21.99 17.17 -36.51
C VAL A 126 -21.32 16.39 -37.65
N HIS A 127 -20.54 15.37 -37.30
CA HIS A 127 -20.44 14.11 -38.05
C HIS A 127 -20.81 12.98 -37.08
N ILE A 128 -22.10 12.62 -37.07
CA ILE A 128 -22.59 11.41 -36.40
C ILE A 128 -22.30 10.26 -37.37
N ASP A 129 -21.19 9.55 -37.15
CA ASP A 129 -21.06 8.18 -37.62
C ASP A 129 -21.59 7.24 -36.55
N ILE A 130 -22.68 6.57 -36.90
CA ILE A 130 -23.34 5.53 -36.13
C ILE A 130 -22.40 4.32 -36.10
N ILE A 131 -21.75 4.06 -34.97
CA ILE A 131 -21.14 2.75 -34.67
C ILE A 131 -21.88 2.11 -33.49
N PRO A 132 -22.67 1.03 -33.70
CA PRO A 132 -23.40 0.31 -32.64
C PRO A 132 -22.47 -0.33 -31.60
N SER A 133 -21.15 -0.41 -31.88
CA SER A 133 -20.16 -1.04 -31.03
C SER A 133 -19.69 -0.18 -29.85
N HIS A 134 -20.05 1.11 -29.79
CA HIS A 134 -19.64 1.97 -28.67
C HIS A 134 -20.41 1.63 -27.38
N HIS A 135 -21.74 1.48 -27.45
CA HIS A 135 -22.57 1.21 -26.28
C HIS A 135 -22.31 -0.20 -25.69
N ALA A 136 -22.09 -1.21 -26.55
CA ALA A 136 -21.75 -2.57 -26.12
C ALA A 136 -20.36 -2.66 -25.49
N ARG A 137 -19.36 -1.93 -26.03
CA ARG A 137 -18.01 -1.85 -25.47
C ARG A 137 -17.99 -1.10 -24.15
N GLU A 138 -18.79 -0.03 -24.03
CA GLU A 138 -18.94 0.74 -22.79
C GLU A 138 -19.62 -0.09 -21.69
N GLN A 139 -20.69 -0.82 -22.00
CA GLN A 139 -21.33 -1.75 -21.05
C GLN A 139 -20.38 -2.86 -20.64
N ARG A 140 -19.65 -3.46 -21.59
CA ARG A 140 -18.62 -4.46 -21.30
C ARG A 140 -17.58 -3.92 -20.33
N ASN A 141 -17.04 -2.72 -20.58
CA ASN A 141 -16.03 -2.13 -19.69
C ASN A 141 -16.59 -1.80 -18.29
N LYS A 142 -17.85 -1.34 -18.18
CA LYS A 142 -18.53 -1.17 -16.88
C LYS A 142 -18.65 -2.49 -16.12
N ILE A 143 -19.01 -3.56 -16.81
CA ILE A 143 -19.09 -4.91 -16.22
C ILE A 143 -17.69 -5.39 -15.81
N LEU A 144 -16.67 -5.26 -16.67
CA LEU A 144 -15.31 -5.67 -16.31
C LEU A 144 -14.79 -4.92 -15.09
N ARG A 145 -15.02 -3.60 -15.00
CA ARG A 145 -14.67 -2.81 -13.80
C ARG A 145 -15.41 -3.30 -12.56
N ALA A 146 -16.72 -3.56 -12.65
CA ALA A 146 -17.48 -4.07 -11.51
C ALA A 146 -16.96 -5.46 -11.07
N VAL A 147 -16.72 -6.36 -12.03
CA VAL A 147 -16.18 -7.70 -11.77
C VAL A 147 -14.78 -7.62 -11.16
N GLU A 148 -13.91 -6.77 -11.68
CA GLU A 148 -12.55 -6.54 -11.17
C GLU A 148 -12.58 -6.09 -9.71
N ARG A 149 -13.34 -5.04 -9.39
CA ARG A 149 -13.46 -4.53 -8.01
C ARG A 149 -14.03 -5.55 -7.03
N ILE A 150 -15.05 -6.29 -7.44
CA ILE A 150 -15.65 -7.35 -6.62
C ILE A 150 -14.65 -8.49 -6.42
N SER A 151 -13.94 -8.89 -7.49
CA SER A 151 -12.94 -9.96 -7.43
C SER A 151 -11.77 -9.61 -6.51
N LEU A 152 -11.29 -8.35 -6.56
CA LEU A 152 -10.22 -7.89 -5.68
C LEU A 152 -10.66 -7.88 -4.22
N ALA A 153 -11.85 -7.35 -3.93
CA ALA A 153 -12.39 -7.35 -2.57
C ALA A 153 -12.57 -8.77 -2.03
N LEU A 154 -13.11 -9.69 -2.85
CA LEU A 154 -13.25 -11.10 -2.50
C LEU A 154 -11.89 -11.78 -2.27
N ALA A 155 -10.89 -11.49 -3.10
CA ALA A 155 -9.55 -12.02 -2.92
C ALA A 155 -8.93 -11.57 -1.59
N VAL A 156 -9.05 -10.28 -1.25
CA VAL A 156 -8.57 -9.74 0.03
C VAL A 156 -9.27 -10.40 1.22
N VAL A 157 -10.60 -10.54 1.17
CA VAL A 157 -11.38 -11.21 2.23
C VAL A 157 -11.00 -12.69 2.34
N THR A 158 -10.79 -13.36 1.22
CA THR A 158 -10.37 -14.78 1.20
C THR A 158 -9.01 -14.94 1.88
N VAL A 159 -8.04 -14.07 1.59
CA VAL A 159 -6.73 -14.09 2.25
C VAL A 159 -6.87 -13.82 3.75
N ALA A 160 -7.73 -12.88 4.16
CA ALA A 160 -7.98 -12.59 5.57
C ALA A 160 -8.61 -13.78 6.33
N ILE A 161 -9.41 -14.62 5.66
CA ILE A 161 -9.99 -15.83 6.25
C ILE A 161 -8.96 -16.97 6.32
N LEU A 162 -8.09 -17.09 5.31
CA LEU A 162 -7.07 -18.15 5.26
C LEU A 162 -5.91 -17.94 6.25
N PHE A 163 -5.55 -16.68 6.53
CA PHE A 163 -4.43 -16.33 7.40
C PHE A 163 -4.86 -15.32 8.47
N PRO A 164 -5.47 -15.78 9.58
CA PRO A 164 -5.93 -14.91 10.66
C PRO A 164 -4.78 -14.39 11.55
N GLU A 165 -3.58 -14.96 11.44
CA GLU A 165 -2.40 -14.60 12.24
C GLU A 165 -1.77 -13.27 11.78
N PHE A 166 -2.00 -12.20 12.55
CA PHE A 166 -1.53 -10.85 12.22
C PHE A 166 0.00 -10.77 12.09
N GLY A 167 0.75 -11.39 13.01
CA GLY A 167 2.21 -11.41 12.97
C GLY A 167 2.79 -12.07 11.73
N VAL A 168 2.21 -13.19 11.29
CA VAL A 168 2.64 -13.91 10.07
C VAL A 168 2.42 -13.06 8.83
N VAL A 169 1.23 -12.45 8.69
CA VAL A 169 0.90 -11.59 7.55
C VAL A 169 1.80 -10.36 7.52
N MET A 170 2.05 -9.73 8.67
CA MET A 170 2.92 -8.56 8.77
C MET A 170 4.40 -8.89 8.54
N ALA A 171 4.86 -10.06 8.99
CA ALA A 171 6.21 -10.56 8.72
C ALA A 171 6.40 -10.87 7.23
N PHE A 172 5.45 -11.55 6.60
CA PHE A 172 5.47 -11.81 5.16
C PHE A 172 5.43 -10.52 4.33
N LEU A 173 4.49 -9.61 4.64
CA LEU A 173 4.40 -8.33 3.95
C LEU A 173 5.69 -7.52 4.14
N GLY A 174 6.28 -7.53 5.34
CA GLY A 174 7.54 -6.87 5.60
C GLY A 174 8.77 -7.50 4.93
N ALA A 175 8.87 -8.82 4.88
CA ALA A 175 10.06 -9.52 4.39
C ALA A 175 10.00 -9.84 2.90
N PHE A 176 8.84 -10.15 2.33
CA PHE A 176 8.71 -10.41 0.91
C PHE A 176 8.47 -9.12 0.12
N SER A 177 7.40 -8.39 0.46
CA SER A 177 6.97 -7.26 -0.37
C SER A 177 7.92 -6.07 -0.29
N ALA A 178 8.51 -5.79 0.88
CA ALA A 178 9.45 -4.69 1.01
C ALA A 178 10.75 -4.92 0.21
N PHE A 179 11.31 -6.15 0.25
CA PHE A 179 12.50 -6.46 -0.55
C PHE A 179 12.18 -6.46 -2.05
N MET A 180 11.00 -6.95 -2.44
CA MET A 180 10.54 -6.89 -3.83
C MET A 180 10.42 -5.44 -4.33
N LEU A 181 9.77 -4.56 -3.58
CA LEU A 181 9.49 -3.19 -4.01
C LEU A 181 10.64 -2.22 -3.79
N CYS A 182 11.39 -2.35 -2.70
CA CYS A 182 12.39 -1.36 -2.29
C CYS A 182 13.81 -1.72 -2.74
N VAL A 183 14.09 -2.99 -3.02
CA VAL A 183 15.44 -3.45 -3.40
C VAL A 183 15.41 -4.03 -4.82
N ILE A 184 14.64 -5.09 -5.04
CA ILE A 184 14.60 -5.80 -6.32
C ILE A 184 14.05 -4.90 -7.43
N GLY A 185 12.94 -4.19 -7.19
CA GLY A 185 12.34 -3.27 -8.17
C GLY A 185 13.30 -2.20 -8.71
N PRO A 186 13.91 -1.35 -7.84
CA PRO A 186 14.85 -0.32 -8.28
C PRO A 186 16.12 -0.88 -8.94
N ILE A 187 16.67 -1.98 -8.43
CA ILE A 187 17.84 -2.63 -9.04
C ILE A 187 17.50 -3.16 -10.44
N CYS A 188 16.35 -3.84 -10.60
CA CYS A 188 15.86 -4.31 -11.89
C CYS A 188 15.63 -3.14 -12.87
N ALA A 189 15.06 -2.03 -12.39
CA ALA A 189 14.87 -0.84 -13.21
C ALA A 189 16.22 -0.22 -13.66
N LYS A 190 17.19 -0.08 -12.73
CA LYS A 190 18.55 0.39 -13.04
C LYS A 190 19.24 -0.52 -14.07
N ALA A 191 19.14 -1.84 -13.89
CA ALA A 191 19.73 -2.82 -14.80
C ALA A 191 19.09 -2.78 -16.19
N ALA A 192 17.76 -2.62 -16.27
CA ALA A 192 17.02 -2.50 -17.52
C ALA A 192 17.38 -1.21 -18.28
N LEU A 193 17.54 -0.09 -17.57
CA LEU A 193 17.92 1.20 -18.15
C LEU A 193 19.37 1.22 -18.65
N ASN A 194 20.31 0.71 -17.84
CA ASN A 194 21.74 0.76 -18.16
C ASN A 194 22.20 -0.40 -19.06
N LYS A 195 21.36 -1.42 -19.29
CA LYS A 195 21.68 -2.69 -19.99
C LYS A 195 22.95 -3.38 -19.48
N LYS A 196 23.39 -3.04 -18.28
CA LYS A 196 24.58 -3.54 -17.60
C LYS A 196 24.22 -3.76 -16.15
N LEU A 197 24.58 -4.93 -15.63
CA LEU A 197 24.41 -5.26 -14.22
C LEU A 197 25.76 -5.14 -13.55
N GLU A 198 25.92 -4.12 -12.70
CA GLU A 198 27.13 -3.99 -11.88
C GLU A 198 27.21 -5.15 -10.89
N VAL A 199 28.42 -5.62 -10.60
CA VAL A 199 28.65 -6.75 -9.68
C VAL A 199 28.07 -6.45 -8.29
N LEU A 200 28.11 -5.19 -7.86
CA LEU A 200 27.53 -4.73 -6.61
C LEU A 200 25.99 -4.87 -6.63
N ASP A 201 25.33 -4.40 -7.68
CA ASP A 201 23.88 -4.54 -7.86
C ASP A 201 23.45 -6.01 -7.91
N ALA A 202 24.22 -6.86 -8.62
CA ALA A 202 23.99 -8.30 -8.67
C ALA A 202 24.13 -8.95 -7.29
N SER A 203 25.14 -8.57 -6.50
CA SER A 203 25.32 -9.08 -5.14
C SER A 203 24.19 -8.67 -4.21
N LEU A 204 23.73 -7.41 -4.28
CA LEU A 204 22.60 -6.91 -3.52
C LEU A 204 21.29 -7.61 -3.89
N LEU A 205 21.09 -7.88 -5.18
CA LEU A 205 19.92 -8.62 -5.68
C LEU A 205 19.88 -10.04 -5.09
N VAL A 206 21.00 -10.76 -5.12
CA VAL A 206 21.10 -12.13 -4.57
C VAL A 206 20.83 -12.13 -3.07
N ILE A 207 21.42 -11.20 -2.32
CA ILE A 207 21.18 -11.06 -0.87
C ILE A 207 19.71 -10.75 -0.59
N ALA A 208 19.10 -9.85 -1.37
CA ALA A 208 17.69 -9.50 -1.21
C ALA A 208 16.75 -10.69 -1.46
N ILE A 209 17.01 -11.49 -2.49
CA ILE A 209 16.23 -12.71 -2.78
C ILE A 209 16.40 -13.73 -1.66
N ALA A 210 17.63 -13.93 -1.17
CA ALA A 210 17.89 -14.84 -0.06
C ALA A 210 17.18 -14.40 1.23
N MET A 211 17.25 -13.10 1.58
CA MET A 211 16.58 -12.53 2.74
C MET A 211 15.05 -12.59 2.63
N ALA A 212 14.49 -12.30 1.45
CA ALA A 212 13.06 -12.41 1.21
C ALA A 212 12.56 -13.86 1.33
N GLY A 213 13.31 -14.82 0.77
CA GLY A 213 13.02 -16.25 0.86
C GLY A 213 13.12 -16.78 2.29
N ALA A 214 14.23 -16.51 2.97
CA ALA A 214 14.45 -16.94 4.34
C ALA A 214 13.44 -16.29 5.31
N GLY A 215 13.17 -14.99 5.17
CA GLY A 215 12.21 -14.28 6.02
C GLY A 215 10.77 -14.78 5.81
N THR A 216 10.38 -15.08 4.57
CA THR A 216 9.09 -15.71 4.27
C THR A 216 8.99 -17.10 4.88
N TRP A 217 10.03 -17.93 4.71
CA TRP A 217 10.08 -19.28 5.26
C TRP A 217 9.93 -19.27 6.79
N VAL A 218 10.73 -18.45 7.47
CA VAL A 218 10.67 -18.32 8.93
C VAL A 218 9.27 -17.91 9.36
N ALA A 219 8.66 -16.88 8.74
CA ALA A 219 7.33 -16.40 9.09
C ALA A 219 6.26 -17.51 9.06
N PHE A 220 6.27 -18.37 8.04
CA PHE A 220 5.30 -19.47 7.93
C PHE A 220 5.62 -20.65 8.87
N THR A 221 6.90 -20.93 9.13
CA THR A 221 7.28 -22.00 10.07
C THR A 221 7.02 -21.63 11.52
N THR A 222 7.20 -20.37 11.91
CA THR A 222 6.87 -19.89 13.25
C THR A 222 5.37 -19.73 13.44
N GLY A 223 4.63 -19.38 12.39
CA GLY A 223 3.17 -19.22 12.42
C GLY A 223 2.39 -20.53 12.48
N THR A 224 2.96 -21.65 12.05
CA THR A 224 2.31 -22.97 12.09
C THR A 224 2.73 -23.83 13.29
N GLY A 225 3.66 -23.35 14.11
CA GLY A 225 4.27 -24.10 15.22
C GLY A 225 3.82 -23.70 16.63
N ALA A 226 2.81 -22.85 16.77
CA ALA A 226 2.21 -22.46 18.06
C ALA A 226 0.84 -23.11 18.26
#